data_AF-A0A2H3IHH3-F1
#
_entry.id   AF-A0A2H3IHH3-F1
#
_cell.length_a   1.000
_cell.length_b   1.000
_cell.length_c   1.000
_cell.angle_alpha   90.00
_cell.angle_beta   90.00
_cell.angle_gamma   90.00
#
_symmetry.space_group_name_H-M   'P 1'
#
loop_
_entity.id
_entity.type
_entity.pdbx_description
1 polymer ?
#
loop_
_entity_poly.entity_id
_entity_poly.type
_entity_poly.pdbx_seq_one_letter_code
_entity_poly.pdbx_strand_id
1 'polypeptide(L)'
;MAEVIAVAGGIASATQVLAYLARVTTHTVSFYNSFTEAPRVLGQIEEKLHILKQIIGQVQSYTTECDDNDLLPTETKELLLQTVKRVQYSLNKAKSKCQVVASGNIKKKMKRVAWVLRDEPALNKLLQDLYDSDHILHMVMQLLTMKMNLLALKYQSAAILCGNKTVKSDQRPVAGLSIESENIDAIKVLLDAGANPNLGDDDGITPIFFALGMNPRKNKPFPQLPPMNAIWIDIIRLLAEHGASVHDVVHGRSLTTLNIFWHHGENRILEFFHFLQDQCYVDFGAEKVGAWSAFTNALRSPGTSLECLKFLEARGVDFSKISTDGRSLLHFGAELAHEPEVIEYLCKACPSHYVNRQDDFGWTPLHYAIVFEALHMPQESLAKVQVLVRRGANPSITARRFPLLHVVDMDKDRFTAYELSEALKSDHYEKFLAIARDNGLEIPEEAEGNIFHEIVDSGQNE
;
A
#
# COMPACT_ATOMS: atom_id res chain seq x y z
N MET A 1 -37.05 18.38 -18.48
CA MET A 1 -38.48 18.02 -18.49
C MET A 1 -38.55 16.51 -18.35
N ALA A 2 -39.47 16.05 -17.50
CA ALA A 2 -39.62 14.72 -16.92
C ALA A 2 -39.32 13.50 -17.81
N GLU A 3 -38.40 12.64 -17.35
CA GLU A 3 -38.66 11.20 -17.23
C GLU A 3 -38.35 10.82 -15.78
N VAL A 4 -39.35 11.13 -14.96
CA VAL A 4 -39.56 10.47 -13.68
C VAL A 4 -39.55 8.98 -13.99
N ILE A 5 -38.66 8.20 -13.36
CA ILE A 5 -38.88 6.75 -13.25
C ILE A 5 -40.32 6.65 -12.78
N ALA A 6 -41.22 6.14 -13.63
CA ALA A 6 -42.62 6.04 -13.32
C ALA A 6 -42.79 5.10 -12.12
N VAL A 7 -42.65 5.66 -10.92
CA VAL A 7 -43.04 5.06 -9.67
C VAL A 7 -44.50 5.43 -9.51
N ALA A 8 -45.33 4.74 -10.30
CA ALA A 8 -46.75 4.64 -9.97
C ALA A 8 -46.84 3.65 -8.80
N GLY A 9 -46.71 4.16 -7.57
CA GLY A 9 -47.09 3.49 -6.33
C GLY A 9 -46.37 2.18 -5.94
N GLY A 10 -45.37 1.70 -6.68
CA GLY A 10 -44.62 0.47 -6.39
C GLY A 10 -43.17 0.70 -5.95
N ILE A 11 -42.67 -0.11 -5.03
CA ILE A 11 -41.26 -0.13 -4.61
C ILE A 11 -40.38 -0.36 -5.86
N ALA A 12 -39.35 0.47 -6.06
CA ALA A 12 -38.46 0.35 -7.21
C ALA A 12 -37.69 -0.98 -7.18
N SER A 13 -37.67 -1.73 -8.28
CA SER A 13 -36.94 -3.00 -8.34
C SER A 13 -35.43 -2.77 -8.31
N ALA A 14 -34.63 -3.75 -7.86
CA ALA A 14 -33.17 -3.63 -7.86
C ALA A 14 -32.61 -3.28 -9.25
N THR A 15 -33.24 -3.78 -10.32
CA THR A 15 -32.91 -3.45 -11.73
C THR A 15 -33.08 -1.96 -12.03
N GLN A 16 -34.14 -1.35 -11.54
CA GLN A 16 -34.39 0.09 -11.70
C GLN A 16 -33.37 0.92 -10.91
N VAL A 17 -33.01 0.48 -9.69
CA VAL A 17 -31.98 1.13 -8.86
C VAL A 17 -30.62 1.07 -9.55
N LEU A 18 -30.23 -0.08 -10.10
CA LEU A 18 -28.95 -0.26 -10.79
C LEU A 18 -28.86 0.57 -12.07
N ALA A 19 -29.93 0.61 -12.87
CA ALA A 19 -29.99 1.44 -14.07
C ALA A 19 -29.83 2.93 -13.71
N TYR A 20 -30.47 3.38 -12.63
CA TYR A 20 -30.37 4.75 -12.15
C TYR A 20 -28.96 5.08 -11.63
N LEU A 21 -28.35 4.18 -10.85
CA LEU A 21 -26.96 4.30 -10.38
C LEU A 21 -25.96 4.38 -11.53
N ALA A 22 -26.09 3.52 -12.54
CA ALA A 22 -25.20 3.51 -13.70
C ALA A 22 -25.24 4.87 -14.43
N ARG A 23 -26.44 5.44 -14.58
CA ARG A 23 -26.64 6.76 -15.19
C ARG A 23 -25.98 7.86 -14.37
N VAL A 24 -26.22 7.92 -13.05
CA VAL A 24 -25.66 8.96 -12.18
C VAL A 24 -24.15 8.84 -12.05
N THR A 25 -23.60 7.62 -12.00
CA THR A 25 -22.15 7.38 -12.02
C THR A 25 -21.53 7.98 -13.27
N THR A 26 -22.10 7.70 -14.44
CA THR A 26 -21.62 8.24 -15.73
C THR A 26 -21.67 9.76 -15.76
N HIS A 27 -22.74 10.36 -15.22
CA HIS A 27 -22.84 11.81 -15.10
C HIS A 27 -21.81 12.41 -14.13
N THR A 28 -21.50 11.71 -13.03
CA THR A 28 -20.52 12.14 -12.03
C THR A 28 -19.11 12.09 -12.60
N VAL A 29 -18.74 11.00 -13.26
CA VAL A 29 -17.46 10.83 -13.99
C VAL A 29 -17.29 11.91 -15.06
N SER A 30 -18.34 12.14 -15.86
CA SER A 30 -18.33 13.17 -16.91
C SER A 30 -18.19 14.56 -16.32
N PHE A 31 -18.83 14.83 -15.18
CA PHE A 31 -18.72 16.09 -14.47
C PHE A 31 -17.32 16.27 -13.90
N TYR A 32 -16.81 15.32 -13.11
CA TYR A 32 -15.48 15.35 -12.49
C TYR A 32 -14.37 15.62 -13.52
N ASN A 33 -14.36 14.85 -14.62
CA ASN A 33 -13.36 15.00 -15.70
C ASN A 33 -13.48 16.30 -16.52
N SER A 34 -14.60 17.03 -16.40
CA SER A 34 -14.81 18.31 -17.10
C SER A 34 -14.17 19.51 -16.40
N PHE A 35 -13.67 19.35 -15.16
CA PHE A 35 -13.13 20.44 -14.35
C PHE A 35 -11.72 20.15 -13.84
N THR A 36 -10.84 21.16 -13.86
CA THR A 36 -9.45 21.04 -13.38
C THR A 36 -9.30 21.08 -11.86
N GLU A 37 -10.31 21.59 -11.14
CA GLU A 37 -10.30 21.83 -9.69
C GLU A 37 -11.59 21.28 -9.05
N ALA A 38 -11.99 20.06 -9.42
CA ALA A 38 -13.16 19.43 -8.81
C ALA A 38 -12.89 19.12 -7.32
N PRO A 39 -13.87 19.37 -6.42
CA PRO A 39 -13.75 18.99 -5.01
C PRO A 39 -13.43 17.49 -4.84
N ARG A 40 -12.51 17.17 -3.91
CA ARG A 40 -12.10 15.78 -3.62
C ARG A 40 -13.28 14.86 -3.28
N VAL A 41 -14.29 15.38 -2.60
CA VAL A 41 -15.52 14.64 -2.24
C VAL A 41 -16.26 14.08 -3.46
N LEU A 42 -16.17 14.72 -4.64
CA LEU A 42 -16.78 14.18 -5.86
C LEU A 42 -16.07 12.93 -6.37
N GLY A 43 -14.74 12.85 -6.22
CA GLY A 43 -13.97 11.64 -6.54
C GLY A 43 -14.34 10.48 -5.60
N GLN A 44 -14.52 10.76 -4.30
CA GLN A 44 -14.96 9.78 -3.31
C GLN A 44 -16.38 9.26 -3.62
N ILE A 45 -17.31 10.15 -3.95
CA ILE A 45 -18.66 9.79 -4.36
C ILE A 45 -18.63 8.96 -5.65
N GLU A 46 -17.81 9.33 -6.64
CA GLU A 46 -17.66 8.57 -7.89
C GLU A 46 -17.23 7.13 -7.63
N GLU A 47 -16.20 6.94 -6.81
CA GLU A 47 -15.68 5.62 -6.44
C GLU A 47 -16.73 4.79 -5.70
N LYS A 48 -17.42 5.37 -4.71
CA LYS A 48 -18.48 4.69 -3.96
C LYS A 48 -19.67 4.31 -4.85
N LEU A 49 -20.09 5.17 -5.77
CA LEU A 49 -21.15 4.86 -6.74
C LEU A 49 -20.75 3.72 -7.68
N HIS A 50 -19.46 3.67 -8.07
CA HIS A 50 -18.93 2.57 -8.87
C HIS A 50 -18.97 1.24 -8.11
N ILE A 51 -18.53 1.23 -6.85
CA ILE A 51 -18.55 0.04 -6.00
C ILE A 51 -19.99 -0.42 -5.73
N LEU A 52 -20.90 0.50 -5.40
CA LEU A 52 -22.33 0.19 -5.22
C LEU A 52 -22.96 -0.44 -6.46
N LYS A 53 -22.60 0.05 -7.65
CA LYS A 53 -23.04 -0.55 -8.92
C LYS A 53 -22.54 -1.99 -9.05
N GLN A 54 -21.29 -2.26 -8.69
CA GLN A 54 -20.74 -3.62 -8.73
C GLN A 54 -21.43 -4.55 -7.72
N ILE A 55 -21.69 -4.08 -6.50
CA ILE A 55 -22.38 -4.84 -5.45
C ILE A 55 -23.80 -5.18 -5.89
N ILE A 56 -24.59 -4.19 -6.34
CA ILE A 56 -25.98 -4.40 -6.76
C ILE A 56 -26.04 -5.23 -8.06
N GLY A 57 -25.02 -5.14 -8.92
CA GLY A 57 -24.91 -5.98 -10.11
C GLY A 57 -24.69 -7.46 -9.75
N GLN A 58 -23.88 -7.74 -8.74
CA GLN A 58 -23.70 -9.09 -8.20
C GLN A 58 -24.97 -9.59 -7.51
N VAL A 59 -25.63 -8.73 -6.72
CA VAL A 59 -26.94 -9.03 -6.11
C VAL A 59 -27.93 -9.53 -7.17
N GLN A 60 -28.02 -8.85 -8.31
CA GLN A 60 -28.95 -9.23 -9.39
C GLN A 60 -28.65 -10.59 -10.00
N SER A 61 -27.38 -11.02 -10.10
CA SER A 61 -27.08 -12.37 -10.57
C SER A 61 -27.56 -13.46 -9.60
N TYR A 62 -27.75 -13.15 -8.32
CA TYR A 62 -28.31 -14.08 -7.33
C TYR A 62 -29.86 -14.04 -7.24
N THR A 63 -30.52 -13.01 -7.78
CA THR A 63 -31.99 -12.84 -7.68
C THR A 63 -32.83 -13.81 -8.53
N THR A 64 -32.24 -14.68 -9.35
CA THR A 64 -33.02 -15.71 -10.06
C THR A 64 -33.68 -16.73 -9.13
N GLU A 65 -33.24 -16.81 -7.87
CA GLU A 65 -33.77 -17.75 -6.85
C GLU A 65 -34.29 -17.07 -5.56
N CYS A 66 -34.18 -15.74 -5.41
CA CYS A 66 -34.49 -15.02 -4.15
C CYS A 66 -35.37 -13.77 -4.38
N ASP A 67 -36.28 -13.44 -3.45
CA ASP A 67 -37.13 -12.25 -3.53
C ASP A 67 -36.27 -10.96 -3.51
N ASP A 68 -36.63 -9.98 -4.36
CA ASP A 68 -35.92 -8.72 -4.57
C ASP A 68 -35.87 -7.87 -3.29
N ASN A 69 -36.80 -8.10 -2.34
CA ASN A 69 -36.86 -7.45 -1.03
C ASN A 69 -35.98 -8.13 0.03
N ASP A 70 -35.61 -9.39 -0.18
CA ASP A 70 -34.67 -10.11 0.69
C ASP A 70 -33.22 -9.67 0.47
N LEU A 71 -32.85 -9.18 -0.72
CA LEU A 71 -31.48 -8.72 -1.02
C LEU A 71 -31.24 -7.22 -0.76
N LEU A 72 -32.20 -6.36 -1.12
CA LEU A 72 -32.15 -4.93 -0.79
C LEU A 72 -33.43 -4.58 0.00
N PRO A 73 -33.37 -4.35 1.33
CA PRO A 73 -34.54 -3.91 2.09
C PRO A 73 -35.13 -2.65 1.46
N THR A 74 -36.45 -2.53 1.49
CA THR A 74 -37.17 -1.36 0.94
C THR A 74 -36.61 -0.04 1.49
N GLU A 75 -36.29 0.00 2.78
CA GLU A 75 -35.70 1.17 3.45
C GLU A 75 -34.32 1.53 2.87
N THR A 76 -33.48 0.52 2.60
CA THR A 76 -32.15 0.72 1.99
C THR A 76 -32.26 1.13 0.51
N LYS A 77 -33.23 0.55 -0.23
CA LYS A 77 -33.57 0.96 -1.61
C LYS A 77 -33.94 2.44 -1.65
N GLU A 78 -34.84 2.85 -0.76
CA GLU A 78 -35.32 4.22 -0.67
C GLU A 78 -34.21 5.20 -0.27
N LEU A 79 -33.45 4.87 0.77
CA LEU A 79 -32.34 5.70 1.23
C LEU A 79 -31.27 5.90 0.14
N LEU A 80 -30.91 4.82 -0.56
CA LEU A 80 -29.97 4.88 -1.68
C LEU A 80 -30.50 5.74 -2.83
N LEU A 81 -31.75 5.52 -3.25
CA LEU A 81 -32.37 6.30 -4.32
C LEU A 81 -32.48 7.78 -3.97
N GLN A 82 -32.86 8.12 -2.73
CA GLN A 82 -32.91 9.50 -2.26
C GLN A 82 -31.54 10.16 -2.29
N THR A 83 -30.50 9.46 -1.81
CA THR A 83 -29.12 9.96 -1.78
C THR A 83 -28.57 10.18 -3.18
N VAL A 84 -28.77 9.22 -4.09
CA VAL A 84 -28.33 9.33 -5.49
C VAL A 84 -29.07 10.47 -6.22
N LYS A 85 -30.35 10.68 -5.92
CA LYS A 85 -31.12 11.84 -6.41
C LYS A 85 -30.55 13.17 -5.89
N ARG A 86 -30.14 13.23 -4.61
CA ARG A 86 -29.50 14.42 -4.00
C ARG A 86 -28.19 14.74 -4.70
N VAL A 87 -27.33 13.73 -4.92
CA VAL A 87 -26.07 13.89 -5.69
C VAL A 87 -26.35 14.41 -7.09
N GLN A 88 -27.30 13.81 -7.82
CA GLN A 88 -27.65 14.25 -9.17
C GLN A 88 -28.18 15.70 -9.20
N TYR A 89 -28.99 16.09 -8.23
CA TYR A 89 -29.49 17.45 -8.09
C TYR A 89 -28.35 18.46 -7.84
N SER A 90 -27.44 18.15 -6.90
CA SER A 90 -26.28 18.98 -6.59
C SER A 90 -25.36 19.16 -7.79
N LEU A 91 -25.12 18.09 -8.55
CA LEU A 91 -24.33 18.13 -9.80
C LEU A 91 -24.99 18.99 -10.89
N ASN A 92 -26.31 18.85 -11.09
CA ASN A 92 -27.03 19.65 -12.08
C ASN A 92 -27.05 21.14 -11.71
N LYS A 93 -27.20 21.45 -10.42
CA LYS A 93 -27.14 22.80 -9.87
C LYS A 93 -25.74 23.41 -10.00
N ALA A 94 -24.69 22.60 -9.83
CA ALA A 94 -23.32 23.03 -10.11
C ALA A 94 -23.15 23.32 -11.61
N LYS A 95 -23.56 22.38 -12.48
CA LYS A 95 -23.41 22.47 -13.93
C LYS A 95 -24.11 23.68 -14.56
N SER A 96 -25.31 24.03 -14.10
CA SER A 96 -26.07 25.19 -14.61
C SER A 96 -25.41 26.53 -14.28
N LYS A 97 -24.56 26.57 -13.24
CA LYS A 97 -23.84 27.77 -12.80
C LYS A 97 -22.41 27.88 -13.36
N CYS A 98 -21.90 26.86 -14.06
CA CYS A 98 -20.54 26.87 -14.60
C CYS A 98 -20.42 27.62 -15.95
N GLN A 99 -19.52 28.60 -16.04
CA GLN A 99 -19.17 29.29 -17.28
C GLN A 99 -18.09 28.54 -18.09
N VAL A 100 -18.12 28.68 -19.42
CA VAL A 100 -17.08 28.14 -20.32
C VAL A 100 -15.98 29.20 -20.47
N VAL A 101 -14.78 28.94 -19.95
CA VAL A 101 -13.60 29.79 -20.19
C VAL A 101 -12.80 29.18 -21.35
N ALA A 102 -12.69 29.89 -22.46
CA ALA A 102 -11.85 29.47 -23.57
C ALA A 102 -10.42 29.98 -23.33
N SER A 103 -9.52 29.11 -22.86
CA SER A 103 -8.09 29.37 -22.94
C SER A 103 -7.61 29.11 -24.38
N GLY A 104 -6.74 29.98 -24.90
CA GLY A 104 -6.37 30.10 -26.31
C GLY A 104 -5.62 28.93 -26.98
N ASN A 105 -5.83 27.68 -26.54
CA ASN A 105 -5.32 26.49 -27.22
C ASN A 105 -6.46 25.51 -27.51
N ILE A 106 -6.76 25.33 -28.79
CA ILE A 106 -8.04 24.82 -29.35
C ILE A 106 -8.33 23.32 -29.07
N LYS A 107 -7.51 22.59 -28.31
CA LYS A 107 -7.72 21.13 -28.12
C LYS A 107 -8.41 20.68 -26.83
N LYS A 108 -8.55 21.49 -25.78
CA LYS A 108 -9.47 21.19 -24.64
C LYS A 108 -10.01 22.46 -23.99
N LYS A 109 -11.30 22.77 -24.19
CA LYS A 109 -12.03 23.72 -23.35
C LYS A 109 -12.34 23.04 -22.00
N MET A 110 -11.49 23.23 -20.99
CA MET A 110 -11.82 22.80 -19.62
C MET A 110 -12.58 23.91 -18.89
N LYS A 111 -13.59 23.55 -18.11
CA LYS A 111 -14.31 24.52 -17.27
C LYS A 111 -13.52 24.68 -15.97
N ARG A 112 -13.30 25.91 -15.50
CA ARG A 112 -12.75 26.17 -14.16
C ARG A 112 -13.90 26.34 -13.16
N VAL A 113 -13.76 25.76 -11.98
CA VAL A 113 -14.74 25.89 -10.86
C VAL A 113 -14.59 27.25 -10.14
N ALA A 114 -13.71 28.13 -10.64
CA ALA A 114 -13.27 29.37 -9.98
C ALA A 114 -14.34 30.46 -9.75
N TRP A 115 -15.61 30.28 -10.12
CA TRP A 115 -16.69 31.21 -9.70
C TRP A 115 -17.35 30.81 -8.37
N VAL A 116 -17.15 29.57 -7.88
CA VAL A 116 -17.73 29.19 -6.58
C VAL A 116 -17.07 29.96 -5.41
N LEU A 117 -15.97 30.65 -5.68
CA LEU A 117 -15.28 31.59 -4.78
C LEU A 117 -15.97 32.97 -4.63
N ARG A 118 -17.06 33.29 -5.35
CA ARG A 118 -17.77 34.59 -5.21
C ARG A 118 -19.04 34.56 -4.35
N ASP A 119 -19.61 33.39 -4.06
CA ASP A 119 -20.81 33.19 -3.23
C ASP A 119 -20.55 32.05 -2.24
N GLU A 120 -19.78 32.38 -1.20
CA GLU A 120 -19.29 31.47 -0.16
C GLU A 120 -20.42 30.67 0.53
N PRO A 121 -21.61 31.25 0.85
CA PRO A 121 -22.72 30.48 1.42
C PRO A 121 -23.25 29.39 0.49
N ALA A 122 -23.34 29.67 -0.82
CA ALA A 122 -23.84 28.70 -1.79
C ALA A 122 -22.84 27.55 -2.03
N LEU A 123 -21.52 27.83 -1.95
CA LEU A 123 -20.46 26.83 -1.99
C LEU A 123 -20.53 25.90 -0.79
N ASN A 124 -20.56 26.46 0.41
CA ASN A 124 -20.54 25.70 1.66
C ASN A 124 -21.76 24.78 1.75
N LYS A 125 -22.93 25.27 1.34
CA LYS A 125 -24.14 24.44 1.26
C LYS A 125 -23.99 23.27 0.29
N LEU A 126 -23.40 23.50 -0.89
CA LEU A 126 -23.19 22.45 -1.89
C LEU A 126 -22.18 21.41 -1.42
N LEU A 127 -21.07 21.83 -0.79
CA LEU A 127 -20.09 20.91 -0.22
C LEU A 127 -20.70 20.10 0.92
N GLN A 128 -21.46 20.72 1.82
CA GLN A 128 -22.17 20.02 2.89
C GLN A 128 -23.12 18.96 2.32
N ASP A 129 -23.91 19.31 1.30
CA ASP A 129 -24.81 18.36 0.64
C ASP A 129 -24.07 17.16 0.05
N LEU A 130 -22.86 17.36 -0.47
CA LEU A 130 -22.01 16.29 -1.02
C LEU A 130 -21.39 15.44 0.09
N TYR A 131 -20.87 16.04 1.16
CA TYR A 131 -20.33 15.29 2.30
C TYR A 131 -21.39 14.45 3.01
N ASP A 132 -22.59 14.99 3.22
CA ASP A 132 -23.71 14.23 3.76
C ASP A 132 -24.05 13.03 2.86
N SER A 133 -24.06 13.26 1.54
CA SER A 133 -24.34 12.20 0.57
C SER A 133 -23.24 11.14 0.57
N ASP A 134 -21.98 11.54 0.68
CA ASP A 134 -20.82 10.65 0.76
C ASP A 134 -20.88 9.73 2.00
N HIS A 135 -21.28 10.29 3.14
CA HIS A 135 -21.46 9.55 4.39
C HIS A 135 -22.61 8.54 4.29
N ILE A 136 -23.77 8.95 3.74
CA ILE A 136 -24.92 8.07 3.56
C ILE A 136 -24.60 6.95 2.56
N LEU A 137 -23.91 7.24 1.45
CA LEU A 137 -23.48 6.21 0.50
C LEU A 137 -22.55 5.19 1.16
N HIS A 138 -21.65 5.63 2.05
CA HIS A 138 -20.79 4.74 2.81
C HIS A 138 -21.58 3.82 3.75
N MET A 139 -22.54 4.35 4.52
CA MET A 139 -23.42 3.53 5.36
C MET A 139 -24.22 2.51 4.55
N VAL A 140 -24.78 2.93 3.41
CA VAL A 140 -25.53 2.03 2.52
C VAL A 140 -24.62 0.92 1.97
N MET A 141 -23.38 1.25 1.58
CA MET A 141 -22.40 0.25 1.16
C MET A 141 -22.14 -0.79 2.26
N GLN A 142 -21.94 -0.35 3.50
CA GLN A 142 -21.70 -1.24 4.63
C GLN A 142 -22.90 -2.17 4.89
N LEU A 143 -24.13 -1.62 4.90
CA LEU A 143 -25.35 -2.40 5.10
C LEU A 143 -25.57 -3.45 4.00
N LEU A 144 -25.38 -3.07 2.73
CA LEU A 144 -25.52 -3.99 1.60
C LEU A 144 -24.46 -5.08 1.61
N THR A 145 -23.23 -4.74 1.99
CA THR A 145 -22.13 -5.69 2.11
C THR A 145 -22.43 -6.70 3.23
N MET A 146 -22.85 -6.25 4.41
CA MET A 146 -23.23 -7.12 5.53
C MET A 146 -24.38 -8.07 5.14
N LYS A 147 -25.39 -7.56 4.43
CA LYS A 147 -26.56 -8.36 4.03
C LYS A 147 -26.24 -9.38 2.95
N MET A 148 -25.44 -9.01 1.96
CA MET A 148 -24.91 -9.94 0.96
C MET A 148 -24.15 -11.09 1.60
N ASN A 149 -23.37 -10.78 2.62
CA ASN A 149 -22.56 -11.77 3.32
C ASN A 149 -23.43 -12.72 4.20
N LEU A 150 -24.50 -12.20 4.85
CA LEU A 150 -25.50 -13.02 5.54
C LEU A 150 -26.28 -13.96 4.60
N LEU A 151 -26.58 -13.51 3.39
CA LEU A 151 -27.26 -14.33 2.38
C LEU A 151 -26.33 -15.45 1.88
N ALA A 152 -25.08 -15.15 1.59
CA ALA A 152 -24.09 -16.15 1.21
C ALA A 152 -23.95 -17.28 2.25
N LEU A 153 -24.02 -16.96 3.55
CA LEU A 153 -24.05 -17.93 4.65
C LEU A 153 -25.31 -18.81 4.65
N LYS A 154 -26.50 -18.22 4.42
CA LYS A 154 -27.75 -18.99 4.28
C LYS A 154 -27.65 -20.00 3.12
N TYR A 155 -27.11 -19.58 1.98
CA TYR A 155 -26.95 -20.46 0.82
C TYR A 155 -25.85 -21.53 1.01
N GLN A 156 -24.77 -21.24 1.74
CA GLN A 156 -23.78 -22.24 2.15
C GLN A 156 -24.39 -23.32 3.05
N SER A 157 -25.25 -22.96 4.00
CA SER A 157 -25.94 -23.94 4.86
C SER A 157 -26.88 -24.89 4.09
N ALA A 158 -27.54 -24.38 3.03
CA ALA A 158 -28.40 -25.18 2.16
C ALA A 158 -27.59 -26.13 1.24
N ALA A 159 -26.42 -25.70 0.77
CA ALA A 159 -25.53 -26.53 -0.05
C ALA A 159 -24.83 -27.65 0.74
N ILE A 160 -24.62 -27.46 2.05
CA ILE A 160 -24.06 -28.50 2.94
C ILE A 160 -25.10 -29.60 3.24
N LEU A 161 -26.39 -29.27 3.30
CA LEU A 161 -27.48 -30.23 3.49
C LEU A 161 -27.80 -31.07 2.24
N CYS A 162 -27.59 -30.51 1.05
CA CYS A 162 -27.82 -31.17 -0.22
C CYS A 162 -26.47 -31.49 -0.87
N GLY A 163 -25.83 -32.61 -0.48
CA GLY A 163 -24.50 -33.03 -0.93
C GLY A 163 -24.35 -33.16 -2.45
N ASN A 164 -24.21 -32.04 -3.15
CA ASN A 164 -24.09 -31.99 -4.60
C ASN A 164 -22.74 -31.38 -4.97
N LYS A 165 -21.81 -32.28 -5.32
CA LYS A 165 -20.59 -31.97 -6.06
C LYS A 165 -21.00 -31.51 -7.46
N THR A 166 -21.22 -30.21 -7.64
CA THR A 166 -20.98 -29.43 -8.88
C THR A 166 -21.67 -28.08 -8.75
N VAL A 167 -20.99 -27.08 -8.20
CA VAL A 167 -21.32 -25.67 -8.49
C VAL A 167 -20.04 -25.03 -9.01
N LYS A 168 -20.02 -24.74 -10.31
CA LYS A 168 -18.94 -24.01 -10.96
C LYS A 168 -19.05 -22.53 -10.58
N SER A 169 -17.96 -21.99 -10.02
CA SER A 169 -17.46 -20.61 -10.19
C SER A 169 -18.42 -19.42 -9.99
N ASP A 170 -19.07 -19.29 -8.83
CA ASP A 170 -19.64 -18.00 -8.36
C ASP A 170 -19.54 -17.81 -6.83
N GLN A 171 -18.66 -18.58 -6.17
CA GLN A 171 -18.42 -18.52 -4.73
C GLN A 171 -17.28 -17.55 -4.42
N ARG A 172 -17.55 -16.24 -4.53
CA ARG A 172 -16.64 -15.25 -3.92
C ARG A 172 -16.63 -15.51 -2.41
N PRO A 173 -15.47 -15.78 -1.80
CA PRO A 173 -15.43 -15.98 -0.36
C PRO A 173 -15.85 -14.68 0.31
N VAL A 174 -16.85 -14.85 1.17
CA VAL A 174 -17.57 -13.86 1.97
C VAL A 174 -16.64 -12.94 2.79
N ALA A 175 -15.37 -13.33 2.96
CA ALA A 175 -14.35 -12.56 3.66
C ALA A 175 -13.58 -11.54 2.79
N GLY A 176 -13.45 -11.74 1.47
CA GLY A 176 -12.64 -10.84 0.62
C GLY A 176 -13.22 -9.41 0.56
N LEU A 177 -14.55 -9.30 0.40
CA LEU A 177 -15.26 -8.03 0.29
C LEU A 177 -15.45 -7.30 1.63
N SER A 178 -15.54 -8.03 2.75
CA SER A 178 -15.62 -7.42 4.10
C SER A 178 -14.26 -6.91 4.58
N ILE A 179 -13.18 -7.53 4.14
CA ILE A 179 -11.81 -7.10 4.44
C ILE A 179 -11.44 -5.87 3.60
N GLU A 180 -11.83 -5.84 2.32
CA GLU A 180 -11.66 -4.64 1.48
C GLU A 180 -12.43 -3.41 1.99
N SER A 181 -13.51 -3.61 2.75
CA SER A 181 -14.29 -2.53 3.36
C SER A 181 -13.87 -2.18 4.79
N GLU A 182 -12.82 -2.83 5.32
CA GLU A 182 -12.19 -2.56 6.63
C GLU A 182 -13.18 -2.55 7.82
N ASN A 183 -14.33 -3.24 7.68
CA ASN A 183 -15.38 -3.25 8.68
C ASN A 183 -15.25 -4.48 9.59
N ILE A 184 -14.58 -4.30 10.74
CA ILE A 184 -14.37 -5.35 11.74
C ILE A 184 -15.68 -5.94 12.26
N ASP A 185 -16.70 -5.11 12.50
CA ASP A 185 -17.98 -5.58 13.05
C ASP A 185 -18.67 -6.52 12.06
N ALA A 186 -18.61 -6.19 10.76
CA ALA A 186 -19.13 -7.06 9.72
C ALA A 186 -18.35 -8.38 9.64
N ILE A 187 -17.02 -8.34 9.71
CA ILE A 187 -16.19 -9.57 9.72
C ILE A 187 -16.57 -10.43 10.93
N LYS A 188 -16.70 -9.83 12.12
CA LYS A 188 -17.05 -10.52 13.35
C LYS A 188 -18.41 -11.22 13.25
N VAL A 189 -19.45 -10.51 12.80
CA VAL A 189 -20.79 -11.09 12.63
C VAL A 189 -20.76 -12.29 11.68
N LEU A 190 -19.92 -12.27 10.66
CA LEU A 190 -19.82 -13.36 9.69
C LEU A 190 -19.11 -14.58 10.26
N LEU A 191 -18.02 -14.36 11.00
CA LEU A 191 -17.31 -15.43 11.68
C LEU A 191 -18.17 -16.05 12.79
N ASP A 192 -18.88 -15.23 13.57
CA ASP A 192 -19.86 -15.66 14.57
C ASP A 192 -21.01 -16.48 13.92
N ALA A 193 -21.39 -16.16 12.68
CA ALA A 193 -22.39 -16.88 11.91
C ALA A 193 -21.85 -18.16 11.23
N GLY A 194 -20.59 -18.52 11.46
CA GLY A 194 -19.98 -19.76 10.97
C GLY A 194 -19.27 -19.65 9.62
N ALA A 195 -18.95 -18.43 9.15
CA ALA A 195 -18.11 -18.27 7.97
C ALA A 195 -16.75 -18.95 8.19
N ASN A 196 -16.31 -19.76 7.22
CA ASN A 196 -15.00 -20.42 7.30
C ASN A 196 -13.87 -19.38 7.08
N PRO A 197 -13.01 -19.11 8.09
CA PRO A 197 -11.95 -18.11 7.98
C PRO A 197 -10.76 -18.55 7.13
N ASN A 198 -10.75 -19.80 6.63
CA ASN A 198 -9.73 -20.35 5.75
C ASN A 198 -10.22 -20.54 4.31
N LEU A 199 -11.49 -20.18 4.02
CA LEU A 199 -12.02 -20.30 2.66
C LEU A 199 -11.40 -19.22 1.78
N GLY A 200 -10.46 -19.63 0.93
CA GLY A 200 -9.82 -18.76 -0.06
C GLY A 200 -10.71 -18.44 -1.25
N ASP A 201 -10.30 -17.45 -2.05
CA ASP A 201 -11.03 -17.07 -3.25
C ASP A 201 -10.71 -17.96 -4.46
N ASP A 202 -11.18 -17.57 -5.64
CA ASP A 202 -10.91 -18.31 -6.89
C ASP A 202 -9.40 -18.43 -7.18
N ASP A 203 -8.57 -17.57 -6.60
CA ASP A 203 -7.11 -17.63 -6.70
C ASP A 203 -6.46 -18.34 -5.50
N GLY A 204 -7.26 -18.83 -4.55
CA GLY A 204 -6.79 -19.49 -3.33
C GLY A 204 -6.26 -18.53 -2.27
N ILE A 205 -6.55 -17.23 -2.36
CA ILE A 205 -6.14 -16.25 -1.35
C ILE A 205 -7.06 -16.38 -0.14
N THR A 206 -6.50 -16.79 0.99
CA THR A 206 -7.25 -16.90 2.25
C THR A 206 -7.52 -15.52 2.87
N PRO A 207 -8.55 -15.40 3.73
CA PRO A 207 -8.91 -14.14 4.39
C PRO A 207 -7.75 -13.43 5.07
N ILE A 208 -6.88 -14.17 5.77
CA ILE A 208 -5.73 -13.59 6.46
C ILE A 208 -4.70 -12.98 5.48
N PHE A 209 -4.48 -13.61 4.32
CA PHE A 209 -3.62 -13.06 3.27
C PHE A 209 -4.25 -11.85 2.59
N PHE A 210 -5.59 -11.83 2.44
CA PHE A 210 -6.31 -10.64 1.98
C PHE A 210 -6.17 -9.47 2.95
N ALA A 211 -6.25 -9.70 4.25
CA ALA A 211 -6.07 -8.67 5.28
C ALA A 211 -4.65 -8.07 5.27
N LEU A 212 -3.67 -8.81 4.76
CA LEU A 212 -2.30 -8.33 4.52
C LEU A 212 -2.09 -7.81 3.09
N GLY A 213 -3.18 -7.56 2.37
CA GLY A 213 -3.20 -6.90 1.07
C GLY A 213 -2.71 -7.73 -0.11
N MET A 214 -2.70 -9.06 0.03
CA MET A 214 -2.34 -9.95 -1.07
C MET A 214 -3.39 -9.87 -2.18
N ASN A 215 -2.96 -9.53 -3.40
CA ASN A 215 -3.84 -9.52 -4.57
C ASN A 215 -3.10 -10.11 -5.79
N PRO A 216 -3.42 -11.35 -6.22
CA PRO A 216 -2.76 -12.01 -7.35
C PRO A 216 -3.30 -11.52 -8.70
N ARG A 217 -4.50 -10.92 -8.75
CA ARG A 217 -5.18 -10.53 -10.00
C ARG A 217 -4.59 -9.28 -10.64
N LYS A 218 -3.89 -8.43 -9.88
CA LYS A 218 -3.22 -7.25 -10.42
C LYS A 218 -1.88 -7.68 -11.02
N ASN A 219 -1.88 -8.00 -12.31
CA ASN A 219 -0.72 -8.41 -13.11
C ASN A 219 0.34 -7.29 -13.35
N LYS A 220 0.40 -6.28 -12.48
CA LYS A 220 1.44 -5.25 -12.44
C LYS A 220 2.29 -5.48 -11.19
N PRO A 221 3.51 -4.93 -11.08
CA PRO A 221 4.21 -4.85 -9.80
C PRO A 221 3.45 -3.86 -8.90
N PHE A 222 2.27 -4.25 -8.43
CA PHE A 222 1.60 -3.57 -7.35
C PHE A 222 2.39 -3.96 -6.10
N PRO A 223 2.98 -3.02 -5.35
CA PRO A 223 3.55 -3.34 -4.06
C PRO A 223 2.41 -3.89 -3.23
N GLN A 224 2.51 -5.17 -2.87
CA GLN A 224 1.63 -5.75 -1.86
C GLN A 224 1.78 -4.90 -0.61
N LEU A 225 0.67 -4.39 -0.10
CA LEU A 225 0.59 -3.52 1.07
C LEU A 225 -0.74 -3.84 1.76
N PRO A 226 -0.81 -3.97 3.10
CA PRO A 226 -2.05 -4.16 3.84
C PRO A 226 -3.11 -3.04 3.57
N PRO A 227 -4.19 -2.95 4.33
CA PRO A 227 -4.93 -1.71 4.56
C PRO A 227 -4.08 -0.61 5.23
N MET A 228 -4.28 0.66 4.85
CA MET A 228 -3.49 1.82 5.35
C MET A 228 -3.69 2.11 6.84
N ASN A 229 -4.78 1.64 7.44
CA ASN A 229 -5.08 1.84 8.85
C ASN A 229 -4.61 0.66 9.71
N ALA A 230 -4.41 0.90 11.00
CA ALA A 230 -3.98 -0.12 11.96
C ALA A 230 -4.94 -1.33 12.07
N ILE A 231 -6.15 -1.22 11.53
CA ILE A 231 -7.23 -2.22 11.64
C ILE A 231 -6.82 -3.58 11.07
N TRP A 232 -5.85 -3.65 10.16
CA TRP A 232 -5.37 -4.92 9.63
C TRP A 232 -4.86 -5.89 10.72
N ILE A 233 -4.23 -5.39 11.79
CA ILE A 233 -3.77 -6.26 12.90
C ILE A 233 -4.95 -6.84 13.67
N ASP A 234 -5.98 -6.03 13.89
CA ASP A 234 -7.19 -6.41 14.60
C ASP A 234 -8.01 -7.41 13.76
N ILE A 235 -8.04 -7.24 12.44
CA ILE A 235 -8.67 -8.19 11.51
C ILE A 235 -7.97 -9.56 11.56
N ILE A 236 -6.64 -9.60 11.46
CA ILE A 236 -5.94 -10.90 11.49
C ILE A 236 -6.06 -11.58 12.85
N ARG A 237 -6.13 -10.81 13.96
CA ARG A 237 -6.41 -11.35 15.29
C ARG A 237 -7.79 -11.97 15.35
N LEU A 238 -8.81 -11.25 14.91
CA LEU A 238 -10.18 -11.72 14.86
C LEU A 238 -10.32 -12.98 13.99
N LEU A 239 -9.65 -13.02 12.83
CA LEU A 239 -9.63 -14.21 11.97
C LEU A 239 -8.97 -15.41 12.66
N ALA A 240 -7.81 -15.21 13.30
CA ALA A 240 -7.11 -16.27 14.02
C ALA A 240 -7.90 -16.79 15.22
N GLU A 241 -8.59 -15.92 15.97
CA GLU A 241 -9.50 -16.30 17.06
C GLU A 241 -10.61 -17.26 16.59
N HIS A 242 -11.04 -17.13 15.33
CA HIS A 242 -12.04 -18.01 14.71
C HIS A 242 -11.43 -19.21 13.98
N GLY A 243 -10.12 -19.42 14.11
CA GLY A 243 -9.41 -20.58 13.55
C GLY A 243 -8.80 -20.37 12.17
N ALA A 244 -8.53 -19.12 11.76
CA ALA A 244 -7.71 -18.85 10.57
C ALA A 244 -6.29 -19.40 10.77
N SER A 245 -5.78 -20.13 9.79
CA SER A 245 -4.41 -20.63 9.77
C SER A 245 -3.43 -19.50 9.48
N VAL A 246 -2.46 -19.31 10.37
CA VAL A 246 -1.30 -18.44 10.11
C VAL A 246 -0.17 -19.15 9.35
N HIS A 247 -0.29 -20.47 9.16
CA HIS A 247 0.76 -21.32 8.59
C HIS A 247 0.56 -21.62 7.11
N ASP A 248 -0.53 -21.14 6.52
CA ASP A 248 -0.81 -21.37 5.11
C ASP A 248 0.23 -20.69 4.23
N VAL A 249 0.53 -21.33 3.10
CA VAL A 249 1.42 -20.79 2.07
C VAL A 249 0.62 -20.57 0.80
N VAL A 250 0.47 -19.32 0.40
CA VAL A 250 -0.35 -18.92 -0.75
C VAL A 250 0.56 -18.40 -1.85
N HIS A 251 0.50 -18.99 -3.05
CA HIS A 251 1.39 -18.67 -4.18
C HIS A 251 2.88 -18.63 -3.80
N GLY A 252 3.32 -19.60 -2.98
CA GLY A 252 4.69 -19.69 -2.49
C GLY A 252 5.10 -18.52 -1.59
N ARG A 253 4.15 -17.86 -0.92
CA ARG A 253 4.39 -16.83 0.08
C ARG A 253 3.76 -17.24 1.40
N SER A 254 4.53 -17.18 2.48
CA SER A 254 4.04 -17.19 3.86
C SER A 254 3.75 -15.75 4.33
N LEU A 255 3.09 -15.57 5.47
CA LEU A 255 2.72 -14.24 5.99
C LEU A 255 3.92 -13.30 6.16
N THR A 256 5.08 -13.80 6.62
CA THR A 256 6.30 -13.01 6.83
C THR A 256 7.00 -12.61 5.52
N THR A 257 6.70 -13.27 4.41
CA THR A 257 7.23 -12.94 3.08
C THR A 257 6.37 -11.92 2.32
N LEU A 258 5.26 -11.47 2.92
CA LEU A 258 4.46 -10.36 2.39
C LEU A 258 5.12 -9.03 2.77
N ASN A 259 5.02 -8.05 1.90
CA ASN A 259 5.44 -6.69 2.21
C ASN A 259 4.35 -6.01 3.05
N ILE A 260 4.63 -5.78 4.34
CA ILE A 260 3.69 -5.23 5.32
C ILE A 260 4.07 -3.84 5.83
N PHE A 261 5.08 -3.23 5.22
CA PHE A 261 5.59 -1.92 5.63
C PHE A 261 4.81 -0.73 5.05
N TRP A 262 4.63 0.31 5.86
CA TRP A 262 3.98 1.57 5.52
C TRP A 262 4.89 2.77 5.71
N HIS A 263 5.06 3.58 4.65
CA HIS A 263 5.84 4.82 4.72
C HIS A 263 5.14 5.95 5.53
N HIS A 264 3.85 5.81 5.88
CA HIS A 264 3.04 6.92 6.43
C HIS A 264 2.12 6.54 7.61
N GLY A 265 2.29 5.37 8.23
CA GLY A 265 1.41 4.87 9.30
C GLY A 265 2.15 4.50 10.59
N GLU A 266 1.40 4.17 11.64
CA GLU A 266 1.96 3.57 12.85
C GLU A 266 2.63 2.24 12.50
N ASN A 267 3.86 2.08 12.98
CA ASN A 267 4.62 0.87 12.76
C ASN A 267 4.15 -0.25 13.71
N ARG A 268 3.60 -1.31 13.13
CA ARG A 268 3.07 -2.47 13.86
C ARG A 268 3.76 -3.79 13.51
N ILE A 269 4.96 -3.74 12.91
CA ILE A 269 5.70 -4.95 12.53
C ILE A 269 6.09 -5.78 13.76
N LEU A 270 6.56 -5.13 14.83
CA LEU A 270 6.89 -5.83 16.06
C LEU A 270 5.65 -6.45 16.72
N GLU A 271 4.53 -5.73 16.72
CA GLU A 271 3.25 -6.24 17.20
C GLU A 271 2.80 -7.47 16.39
N PHE A 272 2.93 -7.41 15.07
CA PHE A 272 2.63 -8.52 14.17
C PHE A 272 3.50 -9.75 14.44
N PHE A 273 4.79 -9.55 14.69
CA PHE A 273 5.67 -10.64 15.06
C PHE A 273 5.29 -11.28 16.40
N HIS A 274 4.92 -10.48 17.41
CA HIS A 274 4.38 -11.00 18.65
C HIS A 274 3.07 -11.76 18.45
N PHE A 275 2.14 -11.24 17.65
CA PHE A 275 0.92 -11.95 17.27
C PHE A 275 1.23 -13.32 16.63
N LEU A 276 2.15 -13.37 15.66
CA LEU A 276 2.56 -14.62 15.04
C LEU A 276 3.18 -15.60 16.05
N GLN A 277 4.00 -15.10 16.97
CA GLN A 277 4.54 -15.93 18.06
C GLN A 277 3.42 -16.51 18.94
N ASP A 278 2.43 -15.70 19.32
CA ASP A 278 1.30 -16.16 20.14
C ASP A 278 0.51 -17.27 19.41
N GLN A 279 0.47 -17.21 18.07
CA GLN A 279 -0.09 -18.25 17.20
C GLN A 279 0.89 -19.40 16.90
N CYS A 280 2.01 -19.53 17.63
CA CYS A 280 3.02 -20.57 17.46
C CYS A 280 3.62 -20.64 16.04
N TYR A 281 3.72 -19.50 15.35
CA TYR A 281 4.30 -19.41 14.00
C TYR A 281 5.78 -19.80 13.97
N VAL A 282 6.19 -20.56 12.95
CA VAL A 282 7.55 -21.14 12.84
C VAL A 282 8.36 -20.60 11.66
N ASP A 283 7.71 -20.01 10.65
CA ASP A 283 8.35 -19.67 9.36
C ASP A 283 8.93 -18.25 9.31
N PHE A 284 9.57 -17.80 10.39
CA PHE A 284 10.24 -16.49 10.42
C PHE A 284 11.48 -16.43 9.51
N GLY A 285 12.11 -17.58 9.25
CA GLY A 285 13.27 -17.69 8.36
C GLY A 285 12.93 -18.01 6.90
N ALA A 286 11.65 -17.94 6.52
CA ALA A 286 11.22 -18.18 5.14
C ALA A 286 11.70 -17.04 4.22
N GLU A 287 12.29 -17.42 3.10
CA GLU A 287 12.78 -16.49 2.09
C GLU A 287 12.09 -16.77 0.75
N LYS A 288 11.69 -15.70 0.07
CA LYS A 288 11.27 -15.78 -1.33
C LYS A 288 12.31 -15.10 -2.22
N VAL A 289 12.55 -15.71 -3.38
CA VAL A 289 13.36 -15.15 -4.47
C VAL A 289 12.84 -13.74 -4.80
N GLY A 290 13.69 -12.72 -4.64
CA GLY A 290 13.34 -11.33 -4.94
C GLY A 290 13.00 -10.42 -3.74
N ALA A 291 13.61 -10.68 -2.58
CA ALA A 291 13.89 -9.69 -1.52
C ALA A 291 12.82 -9.37 -0.46
N TRP A 292 11.70 -10.10 -0.33
CA TRP A 292 10.76 -9.91 0.80
C TRP A 292 10.80 -11.08 1.80
N SER A 293 11.06 -10.76 3.06
CA SER A 293 11.15 -11.70 4.19
C SER A 293 10.85 -11.00 5.53
N ALA A 294 10.85 -11.77 6.62
CA ALA A 294 10.76 -11.20 7.97
C ALA A 294 11.87 -10.17 8.22
N PHE A 295 13.07 -10.38 7.66
CA PHE A 295 14.18 -9.44 7.77
C PHE A 295 13.87 -8.10 7.11
N THR A 296 13.36 -8.11 5.87
CA THR A 296 13.10 -6.85 5.16
C THR A 296 11.94 -6.09 5.79
N ASN A 297 10.94 -6.80 6.33
CA ASN A 297 9.90 -6.17 7.13
C ASN A 297 10.46 -5.55 8.42
N ALA A 298 11.37 -6.25 9.10
CA ALA A 298 12.06 -5.74 10.29
C ALA A 298 12.94 -4.52 9.98
N LEU A 299 13.72 -4.55 8.89
CA LEU A 299 14.65 -3.46 8.54
C LEU A 299 13.92 -2.20 8.08
N ARG A 300 12.78 -2.36 7.40
CA ARG A 300 11.92 -1.23 7.01
C ARG A 300 10.99 -0.86 8.15
N SER A 301 11.39 -0.94 9.41
CA SER A 301 10.50 -0.72 10.54
C SER A 301 10.99 0.48 11.39
N PRO A 302 10.91 1.73 10.90
CA PRO A 302 11.46 2.88 11.62
C PRO A 302 10.97 2.94 13.07
N GLY A 303 11.90 3.16 13.99
CA GLY A 303 11.69 3.21 15.44
C GLY A 303 11.66 1.85 16.15
N THR A 304 11.48 0.73 15.43
CA THR A 304 11.46 -0.62 16.03
C THR A 304 12.30 -1.65 15.28
N SER A 305 13.11 -1.22 14.31
CA SER A 305 13.91 -2.12 13.45
C SER A 305 14.83 -3.02 14.27
N LEU A 306 15.50 -2.46 15.28
CA LEU A 306 16.44 -3.19 16.13
C LEU A 306 15.73 -4.23 17.01
N GLU A 307 14.59 -3.88 17.58
CA GLU A 307 13.74 -4.76 18.38
C GLU A 307 13.21 -5.92 17.54
N CYS A 308 12.76 -5.64 16.32
CA CYS A 308 12.33 -6.66 15.36
C CYS A 308 13.48 -7.63 15.03
N LEU A 309 14.70 -7.14 14.79
CA LEU A 309 15.85 -8.02 14.52
C LEU A 309 16.22 -8.87 15.74
N LYS A 310 16.28 -8.30 16.94
CA LYS A 310 16.52 -9.05 18.18
C LYS A 310 15.46 -10.12 18.43
N PHE A 311 14.20 -9.82 18.11
CA PHE A 311 13.11 -10.77 18.17
C PHE A 311 13.36 -11.96 17.22
N LEU A 312 13.77 -11.70 15.98
CA LEU A 312 14.07 -12.74 14.99
C LEU A 312 15.29 -13.59 15.40
N GLU A 313 16.38 -12.95 15.86
CA GLU A 313 17.57 -13.64 16.35
C GLU A 313 17.23 -14.59 17.50
N ALA A 314 16.42 -14.12 18.47
CA ALA A 314 15.98 -14.93 19.61
C ALA A 314 15.13 -16.17 19.20
N ARG A 315 14.64 -16.22 17.96
CA ARG A 315 13.91 -17.37 17.38
C ARG A 315 14.77 -18.26 16.50
N GLY A 316 16.09 -18.09 16.56
CA GLY A 316 17.03 -18.90 15.79
C GLY A 316 16.99 -18.63 14.29
N VAL A 317 16.48 -17.45 13.88
CA VAL A 317 16.54 -17.03 12.49
C VAL A 317 18.01 -16.78 12.13
N ASP A 318 18.49 -17.42 11.07
CA ASP A 318 19.90 -17.42 10.68
C ASP A 318 20.29 -16.15 9.93
N PHE A 319 21.13 -15.32 10.56
CA PHE A 319 21.63 -14.05 10.00
C PHE A 319 22.85 -14.25 9.07
N SER A 320 23.36 -15.48 8.95
CA SER A 320 24.48 -15.83 8.07
C SER A 320 24.05 -16.21 6.65
N LYS A 321 22.74 -16.24 6.38
CA LYS A 321 22.24 -16.51 5.04
C LYS A 321 22.60 -15.40 4.05
N ILE A 322 22.84 -15.83 2.81
CA ILE A 322 23.16 -14.97 1.68
C ILE A 322 22.06 -15.10 0.64
N SER A 323 21.59 -13.96 0.15
CA SER A 323 20.59 -13.84 -0.91
C SER A 323 21.14 -14.36 -2.25
N THR A 324 20.25 -14.65 -3.20
CA THR A 324 20.60 -15.16 -4.53
C THR A 324 21.45 -14.21 -5.36
N ASP A 325 21.44 -12.92 -5.02
CA ASP A 325 22.25 -11.85 -5.63
C ASP A 325 23.56 -11.57 -4.87
N GLY A 326 23.93 -12.44 -3.92
CA GLY A 326 25.17 -12.35 -3.15
C GLY A 326 25.10 -11.45 -1.91
N ARG A 327 23.99 -10.74 -1.68
CA ARG A 327 23.81 -9.83 -0.54
C ARG A 327 23.64 -10.57 0.78
N SER A 328 24.32 -10.07 1.81
CA SER A 328 24.11 -10.47 3.22
C SER A 328 23.07 -9.57 3.90
N LEU A 329 22.63 -9.96 5.10
CA LEU A 329 21.73 -9.13 5.91
C LEU A 329 22.30 -7.72 6.19
N LEU A 330 23.62 -7.57 6.25
CA LEU A 330 24.26 -6.26 6.42
C LEU A 330 24.11 -5.35 5.19
N HIS A 331 24.04 -5.91 3.97
CA HIS A 331 23.72 -5.14 2.77
C HIS A 331 22.29 -4.59 2.85
N PHE A 332 21.33 -5.47 3.18
CA PHE A 332 19.93 -5.06 3.36
C PHE A 332 19.79 -4.03 4.49
N GLY A 333 20.51 -4.19 5.60
CA GLY A 333 20.49 -3.21 6.69
C GLY A 333 21.01 -1.85 6.26
N ALA A 334 22.11 -1.81 5.50
CA ALA A 334 22.64 -0.56 4.95
C ALA A 334 21.68 0.12 3.97
N GLU A 335 20.92 -0.66 3.19
CA GLU A 335 19.97 -0.17 2.19
C GLU A 335 18.61 0.23 2.77
N LEU A 336 18.10 -0.48 3.78
CA LEU A 336 16.69 -0.39 4.19
C LEU A 336 16.47 0.22 5.57
N ALA A 337 17.42 0.07 6.50
CA ALA A 337 17.25 0.59 7.85
C ALA A 337 17.59 2.08 7.94
N HIS A 338 16.80 2.81 8.71
CA HIS A 338 17.03 4.23 8.97
C HIS A 338 18.03 4.44 10.12
N GLU A 339 17.98 3.59 11.13
CA GLU A 339 18.74 3.74 12.38
C GLU A 339 20.17 3.18 12.27
N PRO A 340 21.23 3.96 12.57
CA PRO A 340 22.61 3.47 12.56
C PRO A 340 22.88 2.38 13.61
N GLU A 341 22.10 2.32 14.68
CA GLU A 341 22.17 1.27 15.71
C GLU A 341 21.89 -0.12 15.13
N VAL A 342 21.09 -0.21 14.07
CA VAL A 342 20.84 -1.47 13.35
C VAL A 342 22.13 -1.97 12.71
N ILE A 343 22.90 -1.09 12.09
CA ILE A 343 24.19 -1.44 11.48
C ILE A 343 25.17 -1.93 12.56
N GLU A 344 25.25 -1.21 13.67
CA GLU A 344 26.11 -1.53 14.81
C GLU A 344 25.80 -2.93 15.40
N TYR A 345 24.51 -3.26 15.47
CA TYR A 345 24.03 -4.57 15.91
C TYR A 345 24.29 -5.66 14.87
N LEU A 346 23.99 -5.43 13.59
CA LEU A 346 24.23 -6.40 12.52
C LEU A 346 25.72 -6.73 12.35
N CYS A 347 26.61 -5.75 12.53
CA CYS A 347 28.06 -5.99 12.56
C CYS A 347 28.52 -6.90 13.71
N LYS A 348 27.73 -7.03 14.80
CA LYS A 348 27.99 -7.97 15.91
C LYS A 348 27.34 -9.32 15.67
N ALA A 349 26.11 -9.33 15.13
CA ALA A 349 25.31 -10.53 14.95
C ALA A 349 25.71 -11.34 13.69
N CYS A 350 26.23 -10.68 12.66
CA CYS A 350 26.67 -11.33 11.42
C CYS A 350 28.15 -11.74 11.48
N PRO A 351 28.60 -12.69 10.64
CA PRO A 351 30.02 -12.98 10.46
C PRO A 351 30.84 -11.72 10.16
N SER A 352 31.97 -11.54 10.85
CA SER A 352 32.77 -10.31 10.79
C SER A 352 33.22 -9.91 9.38
N HIS A 353 33.50 -10.89 8.51
CA HIS A 353 33.91 -10.64 7.13
C HIS A 353 32.80 -10.03 6.25
N TYR A 354 31.54 -10.00 6.71
CA TYR A 354 30.43 -9.42 5.96
C TYR A 354 30.50 -7.90 5.81
N VAL A 355 31.27 -7.21 6.67
CA VAL A 355 31.50 -5.76 6.55
C VAL A 355 32.08 -5.35 5.18
N ASN A 356 32.84 -6.25 4.56
CA ASN A 356 33.51 -6.06 3.27
C ASN A 356 33.07 -7.08 2.21
N ARG A 357 32.05 -7.89 2.49
CA ARG A 357 31.53 -8.84 1.50
C ARG A 357 30.99 -8.06 0.30
N GLN A 358 31.25 -8.58 -0.88
CA GLN A 358 30.72 -8.06 -2.13
C GLN A 358 29.54 -8.92 -2.61
N ASP A 359 28.49 -8.27 -3.10
CA ASP A 359 27.41 -8.91 -3.84
C ASP A 359 27.81 -9.21 -5.30
N ASP A 360 26.87 -9.68 -6.12
CA ASP A 360 27.12 -10.03 -7.52
C ASP A 360 27.58 -8.84 -8.39
N PHE A 361 27.32 -7.61 -7.95
CA PHE A 361 27.74 -6.37 -8.60
C PHE A 361 29.04 -5.81 -8.01
N GLY A 362 29.64 -6.49 -7.02
CA GLY A 362 30.82 -5.98 -6.33
C GLY A 362 30.49 -4.98 -5.22
N TRP A 363 29.21 -4.73 -4.91
CA TRP A 363 28.81 -3.76 -3.90
C TRP A 363 29.02 -4.33 -2.51
N THR A 364 29.58 -3.51 -1.63
CA THR A 364 29.69 -3.80 -0.18
C THR A 364 28.58 -3.07 0.58
N PRO A 365 28.31 -3.42 1.86
CA PRO A 365 27.36 -2.67 2.68
C PRO A 365 27.67 -1.16 2.75
N LEU A 366 28.94 -0.76 2.65
CA LEU A 366 29.33 0.66 2.62
C LEU A 366 28.79 1.40 1.39
N HIS A 367 28.81 0.76 0.21
CA HIS A 367 28.25 1.36 -1.01
C HIS A 367 26.73 1.63 -0.86
N TYR A 368 26.00 0.67 -0.28
CA TYR A 368 24.57 0.83 0.02
C TYR A 368 24.29 1.94 1.03
N ALA A 369 25.10 2.04 2.09
CA ALA A 369 24.95 3.08 3.11
C ALA A 369 25.14 4.49 2.55
N ILE A 370 26.16 4.68 1.69
CA ILE A 370 26.44 5.97 1.02
C ILE A 370 25.25 6.39 0.16
N VAL A 371 24.73 5.49 -0.67
CA VAL A 371 23.58 5.77 -1.53
C VAL A 371 22.33 6.08 -0.70
N PHE A 372 22.08 5.30 0.36
CA PHE A 372 20.92 5.55 1.21
C PHE A 372 20.97 6.94 1.82
N GLU A 373 22.09 7.33 2.44
CA GLU A 373 22.23 8.61 3.12
C GLU A 373 22.18 9.77 2.12
N ALA A 374 22.73 9.62 0.92
CA ALA A 374 22.60 10.61 -0.14
C ALA A 374 21.15 10.79 -0.64
N LEU A 375 20.34 9.73 -0.68
CA LEU A 375 18.98 9.78 -1.25
C LEU A 375 17.86 10.05 -0.25
N HIS A 376 18.00 9.64 1.01
CA HIS A 376 16.89 9.61 1.98
C HIS A 376 17.08 10.52 3.19
N MET A 377 18.29 11.01 3.46
CA MET A 377 18.59 11.82 4.65
C MET A 377 19.07 13.22 4.23
N PRO A 378 18.19 14.24 4.24
CA PRO A 378 18.60 15.63 4.03
C PRO A 378 19.28 16.26 5.26
N GLN A 379 19.51 15.51 6.34
CA GLN A 379 20.28 15.97 7.49
C GLN A 379 21.73 15.48 7.43
N GLU A 380 22.61 16.38 7.86
CA GLU A 380 24.07 16.38 7.79
C GLU A 380 24.85 15.13 8.24
N SER A 381 24.21 14.06 8.76
CA SER A 381 24.93 12.95 9.42
C SER A 381 25.12 11.74 8.51
N LEU A 382 26.38 11.40 8.25
CA LEU A 382 26.79 10.13 7.66
C LEU A 382 26.89 9.00 8.70
N ALA A 383 25.83 8.80 9.49
CA ALA A 383 25.89 7.99 10.71
C ALA A 383 26.11 6.50 10.40
N LYS A 384 25.44 5.94 9.39
CA LYS A 384 25.61 4.53 8.98
C LYS A 384 27.00 4.31 8.40
N VAL A 385 27.46 5.23 7.55
CA VAL A 385 28.82 5.21 6.99
C VAL A 385 29.87 5.26 8.10
N GLN A 386 29.70 6.14 9.09
CA GLN A 386 30.61 6.26 10.22
C GLN A 386 30.68 4.98 11.06
N VAL A 387 29.55 4.28 11.26
CA VAL A 387 29.53 2.99 11.95
C VAL A 387 30.25 1.92 11.13
N LEU A 388 29.96 1.80 9.83
CA LEU A 388 30.61 0.79 8.98
C LEU A 388 32.13 0.98 8.89
N VAL A 389 32.59 2.22 8.70
CA VAL A 389 34.03 2.54 8.66
C VAL A 389 34.71 2.19 10.00
N ARG A 390 34.10 2.56 11.13
CA ARG A 390 34.59 2.17 12.47
C ARG A 390 34.64 0.65 12.67
N ARG A 391 33.82 -0.11 11.95
CA ARG A 391 33.80 -1.59 11.94
C ARG A 391 34.73 -2.22 10.91
N GLY A 392 35.56 -1.43 10.23
CA GLY A 392 36.56 -1.91 9.27
C GLY A 392 36.05 -2.05 7.85
N ALA A 393 35.00 -1.32 7.47
CA ALA A 393 34.60 -1.21 6.07
C ALA A 393 35.72 -0.56 5.24
N ASN A 394 36.10 -1.21 4.15
CA ASN A 394 37.15 -0.76 3.25
C ASN A 394 36.54 0.02 2.08
N PRO A 395 36.75 1.34 1.98
CA PRO A 395 36.19 2.18 0.92
C PRO A 395 36.88 2.00 -0.43
N SER A 396 38.06 1.37 -0.47
CA SER A 396 38.83 1.12 -1.70
C SER A 396 38.38 -0.13 -2.46
N ILE A 397 37.40 -0.88 -1.94
CA ILE A 397 36.81 -2.02 -2.65
C ILE A 397 36.02 -1.50 -3.85
N THR A 398 36.27 -2.09 -5.03
CA THR A 398 35.64 -1.66 -6.28
C THR A 398 34.34 -2.40 -6.55
N ALA A 399 33.31 -1.66 -6.93
CA ALA A 399 32.01 -2.12 -7.37
C ALA A 399 31.77 -1.81 -8.86
N ARG A 400 30.79 -2.47 -9.48
CA ARG A 400 30.34 -2.21 -10.85
C ARG A 400 29.01 -1.45 -10.84
N ARG A 401 28.65 -0.89 -12.00
CA ARG A 401 27.38 -0.17 -12.17
C ARG A 401 26.19 -1.07 -11.83
N PHE A 402 25.38 -0.64 -10.86
CA PHE A 402 24.16 -1.33 -10.45
C PHE A 402 23.00 -0.93 -11.40
N PRO A 403 22.36 -1.87 -12.11
CA PRO A 403 21.38 -1.55 -13.16
C PRO A 403 20.17 -0.73 -12.69
N LEU A 404 19.79 -0.83 -11.41
CA LEU A 404 18.60 -0.17 -10.87
C LEU A 404 18.89 1.20 -10.25
N LEU A 405 20.16 1.59 -10.13
CA LEU A 405 20.55 2.90 -9.61
C LEU A 405 20.90 3.84 -10.78
N HIS A 406 19.87 4.32 -11.49
CA HIS A 406 20.03 5.29 -12.58
C HIS A 406 20.51 6.68 -12.12
N VAL A 407 20.61 6.90 -10.81
CA VAL A 407 20.91 8.20 -10.20
C VAL A 407 22.40 8.56 -10.30
N VAL A 408 23.28 7.56 -10.46
CA VAL A 408 24.73 7.79 -10.53
C VAL A 408 25.19 7.63 -11.98
N ASP A 409 25.54 8.74 -12.63
CA ASP A 409 26.13 8.74 -13.96
C ASP A 409 27.64 8.53 -13.84
N MET A 410 28.05 7.26 -13.75
CA MET A 410 29.46 6.88 -13.72
C MET A 410 29.94 6.55 -15.13
N ASP A 411 30.96 7.27 -15.59
CA ASP A 411 31.68 6.99 -16.84
C ASP A 411 32.56 5.72 -16.73
N LYS A 412 33.00 5.38 -15.51
CA LYS A 412 33.85 4.21 -15.24
C LYS A 412 33.01 2.94 -15.02
N ASP A 413 33.46 1.82 -15.60
CA ASP A 413 32.86 0.48 -15.41
C ASP A 413 33.02 -0.04 -13.98
N ARG A 414 34.07 0.42 -13.29
CA ARG A 414 34.33 0.12 -11.88
C ARG A 414 34.62 1.39 -11.10
N PHE A 415 34.14 1.44 -9.86
CA PHE A 415 34.31 2.57 -8.96
C PHE A 415 34.46 2.11 -7.51
N THR A 416 35.11 2.94 -6.69
CA THR A 416 35.25 2.79 -5.24
C THR A 416 34.13 3.52 -4.50
N ALA A 417 34.07 3.35 -3.17
CA ALA A 417 33.14 4.11 -2.33
C ALA A 417 33.43 5.62 -2.37
N TYR A 418 34.69 6.02 -2.55
CA TYR A 418 35.09 7.42 -2.72
C TYR A 418 34.49 8.02 -3.99
N GLU A 419 34.73 7.37 -5.14
CA GLU A 419 34.22 7.81 -6.44
C GLU A 419 32.68 7.77 -6.49
N LEU A 420 32.04 6.79 -5.83
CA LEU A 420 30.59 6.75 -5.70
C LEU A 420 30.05 7.94 -4.90
N SER A 421 30.65 8.23 -3.74
CA SER A 421 30.22 9.34 -2.89
C SER A 421 30.42 10.69 -3.56
N GLU A 422 31.49 10.84 -4.34
CA GLU A 422 31.76 12.03 -5.14
C GLU A 422 30.72 12.20 -6.26
N ALA A 423 30.46 11.14 -7.03
CA ALA A 423 29.54 11.20 -8.16
C ALA A 423 28.08 11.46 -7.78
N LEU A 424 27.70 11.17 -6.53
CA LEU A 424 26.40 11.56 -5.98
C LEU A 424 26.27 13.08 -5.77
N LYS A 425 27.36 13.85 -5.89
CA LYS A 425 27.40 15.33 -5.79
C LYS A 425 26.64 15.88 -4.59
N SER A 426 26.88 15.26 -3.43
CA SER A 426 26.26 15.66 -2.17
C SER A 426 27.31 16.21 -1.21
N ASP A 427 26.90 17.14 -0.34
CA ASP A 427 27.70 17.69 0.77
C ASP A 427 28.24 16.60 1.72
N HIS A 428 27.82 15.34 1.53
CA HIS A 428 28.30 14.19 2.25
C HIS A 428 29.71 13.74 1.82
N TYR A 429 30.19 14.09 0.63
CA TYR A 429 31.50 13.61 0.17
C TYR A 429 32.65 14.06 1.08
N GLU A 430 32.74 15.35 1.40
CA GLU A 430 33.77 15.87 2.30
C GLU A 430 33.70 15.25 3.70
N LYS A 431 32.47 15.03 4.20
CA LYS A 431 32.22 14.37 5.48
C LYS A 431 32.66 12.91 5.46
N PHE A 432 32.44 12.22 4.35
CA PHE A 432 32.91 10.85 4.18
C PHE A 432 34.44 10.79 4.21
N LEU A 433 35.11 11.74 3.53
CA LEU A 433 36.57 11.86 3.61
C LEU A 433 37.04 12.15 5.04
N ALA A 434 36.38 13.05 5.77
CA ALA A 434 36.69 13.31 7.18
C ALA A 434 36.55 12.04 8.03
N ILE A 435 35.47 11.29 7.86
CA ILE A 435 35.26 9.99 8.53
C ILE A 435 36.40 9.01 8.20
N ALA A 436 36.83 8.95 6.94
CA ALA A 436 37.95 8.09 6.54
C ALA A 436 39.27 8.51 7.21
N ARG A 437 39.59 9.82 7.24
CA ARG A 437 40.79 10.36 7.92
C ARG A 437 40.78 10.05 9.41
N ASP A 438 39.64 10.29 10.08
CA ASP A 438 39.49 10.07 11.52
C ASP A 438 39.65 8.59 11.92
N ASN A 439 39.44 7.67 10.97
CA ASN A 439 39.63 6.23 11.16
C ASN A 439 40.95 5.71 10.58
N GLY A 440 41.86 6.61 10.16
CA GLY A 440 43.20 6.25 9.69
C GLY A 440 43.22 5.50 8.35
N LEU A 441 42.19 5.69 7.51
CA LEU A 441 42.14 5.10 6.18
C LEU A 441 42.96 5.93 5.19
N GLU A 442 43.67 5.25 4.30
CA GLU A 442 44.42 5.87 3.21
C GLU A 442 43.45 6.42 2.16
N ILE A 443 43.48 7.73 1.94
CA ILE A 443 42.64 8.41 0.95
C ILE A 443 43.45 8.56 -0.34
N PRO A 444 42.95 8.08 -1.48
CA PRO A 444 43.63 8.27 -2.76
C PRO A 444 43.81 9.76 -3.08
N GLU A 445 44.96 10.15 -3.65
CA GLU A 445 45.23 11.55 -4.04
C GLU A 445 44.16 12.11 -4.99
N GLU A 446 43.63 11.27 -5.89
CA GLU A 446 42.53 11.59 -6.81
C GLU A 446 41.25 12.00 -6.07
N ALA A 447 41.00 11.41 -4.90
CA ALA A 447 39.84 11.72 -4.07
C ALA A 447 40.00 13.06 -3.31
N GLU A 448 41.23 13.45 -2.97
CA GLU A 448 41.51 14.72 -2.29
C GLU A 448 41.54 15.94 -3.23
N GLY A 449 41.99 15.75 -4.47
CA GLY A 449 42.15 16.83 -5.46
C GLY A 449 40.86 17.54 -5.87
N ASN A 450 39.72 16.84 -5.82
CA ASN A 450 38.44 17.37 -6.33
C ASN A 450 37.68 18.26 -5.32
N ILE A 451 38.12 18.34 -4.06
CA ILE A 451 37.55 19.25 -3.04
C ILE A 451 37.79 20.73 -3.41
N PHE A 452 38.88 21.04 -4.12
CA PHE A 452 39.31 22.42 -4.36
C PHE A 452 38.77 23.05 -5.65
N HIS A 453 38.16 22.27 -6.55
CA HIS A 453 37.75 22.79 -7.86
C HIS A 453 36.36 23.46 -7.87
N GLU A 454 35.47 23.20 -6.91
CA GLU A 454 34.14 23.83 -6.87
C GLU A 454 34.13 25.26 -6.29
N ILE A 455 35.18 25.68 -5.56
CA ILE A 455 35.26 27.04 -4.99
C ILE A 455 35.74 28.08 -6.03
N VAL A 456 36.42 27.66 -7.10
CA VAL A 456 37.09 28.59 -8.03
C VAL A 456 36.16 29.12 -9.13
N ASP A 457 35.07 28.42 -9.49
CA ASP A 457 34.19 28.83 -10.58
C ASP A 457 33.12 29.89 -10.21
N SER A 458 32.97 30.23 -8.92
CA SER A 458 32.08 31.33 -8.49
C SER A 458 32.74 32.72 -8.43
N GLY A 459 34.02 32.83 -8.80
CA GLY A 459 34.85 34.01 -8.51
C GLY A 459 35.50 34.73 -9.70
N GLN A 460 35.15 34.41 -10.95
CA GLN A 460 35.69 35.12 -12.12
C GLN A 460 34.60 35.49 -13.13
N ASN A 461 33.92 36.61 -12.86
CA ASN A 461 33.38 37.51 -13.86
C ASN A 461 33.30 38.90 -13.21
N GLU A 462 34.45 39.59 -13.16
CA GLU A 462 34.51 41.06 -13.12
C GLU A 462 34.35 41.62 -14.53
#